data_AF-A0A1C3NTW3-F1
#
_entry.id   AF-A0A1C3NTW3-F1
#
_cell.length_a   1.000
_cell.length_b   1.000
_cell.length_c   1.000
_cell.angle_alpha   90.00
_cell.angle_beta   90.00
_cell.angle_gamma   90.00
#
_symmetry.space_group_name_H-M   'P 1'
#
loop_
_entity.id
_entity.type
_entity.pdbx_description
1 polymer ?
#
loop_
_entity_poly.entity_id
_entity_poly.type
_entity_poly.pdbx_seq_one_letter_code
_entity_poly.pdbx_strand_id
1 'polypeptide(L)'
;MPGFGGRFLAALATADTATTWPGVPAGWLAAALTLTAAVTAAAVTGVVLLVRRLRPRRQRGGWALADPSLADARDLATLTPTGATARARALRPSLAPLSRLAAADRGWPIGDLTPGGTPLYGSDEDVAVAVMAPRAGKTTALAVPVILDAPGAVVATANKADLWATTAALRAERGRVWVFDPSGSPTPHPPGGGTP
;
A
#
# COMPACT_ATOMS: atom_id res chain seq x y z
N MET A 1 23.18 46.01 -45.09
CA MET A 1 22.54 45.08 -44.12
C MET A 1 23.45 43.87 -43.96
N PRO A 2 23.98 43.57 -42.77
CA PRO A 2 24.77 42.36 -42.58
C PRO A 2 23.88 41.13 -42.80
N GLY A 3 24.30 40.23 -43.68
CA GLY A 3 23.56 39.01 -44.00
C GLY A 3 23.69 37.96 -42.90
N PHE A 4 22.58 37.29 -42.57
CA PHE A 4 22.54 36.14 -41.67
C PHE A 4 23.25 34.94 -42.32
N GLY A 5 24.58 34.88 -42.22
CA GLY A 5 25.42 33.81 -42.79
C GLY A 5 26.52 33.32 -41.85
N GLY A 6 27.45 32.49 -42.33
CA GLY A 6 28.50 31.89 -41.48
C GLY A 6 29.37 32.88 -40.70
N ARG A 7 29.55 34.11 -41.20
CA ARG A 7 30.27 35.19 -40.50
C ARG A 7 29.47 35.73 -39.29
N PHE A 8 28.14 35.70 -39.35
CA PHE A 8 27.26 36.04 -38.23
C PHE A 8 27.38 34.99 -37.12
N LEU A 9 27.41 33.70 -37.47
CA LEU A 9 27.60 32.62 -36.50
C LEU A 9 28.98 32.66 -35.85
N ALA A 10 30.03 32.94 -36.61
CA ALA A 10 31.38 33.13 -36.08
C ALA A 10 31.47 34.34 -35.13
N ALA A 11 30.86 35.48 -35.51
CA ALA A 11 30.81 36.68 -34.67
C ALA A 11 29.99 36.45 -33.37
N LEU A 12 28.92 35.65 -33.44
CA LEU A 12 28.16 35.23 -32.26
C LEU A 12 29.02 34.35 -31.33
N ALA A 13 29.81 33.43 -31.89
CA ALA A 13 30.69 32.54 -31.15
C ALA A 13 31.87 33.28 -30.49
N THR A 14 32.35 34.37 -31.09
CA THR A 14 33.41 35.21 -30.53
C THR A 14 32.89 36.38 -29.69
N ALA A 15 31.58 36.45 -29.43
CA ALA A 15 30.92 37.55 -28.72
C ALA A 15 31.22 38.95 -29.32
N ASP A 16 31.48 39.03 -30.63
CA ASP A 16 31.77 40.28 -31.32
C ASP A 16 30.48 41.03 -31.64
N THR A 17 29.99 41.74 -30.63
CA THR A 17 28.75 42.51 -30.69
C THR A 17 28.84 43.71 -31.64
N ALA A 18 30.05 44.20 -31.94
CA ALA A 18 30.27 45.38 -32.80
C ALA A 18 29.92 45.11 -34.28
N THR A 19 30.16 43.90 -34.76
CA THR A 19 29.84 43.47 -36.13
C THR A 19 28.40 42.94 -36.27
N THR A 20 27.84 42.43 -35.18
CA THR A 20 26.53 41.74 -35.17
C THR A 20 25.36 42.70 -34.88
N TRP A 21 25.56 43.69 -34.00
CA TRP A 21 24.53 44.66 -33.58
C TRP A 21 25.14 46.06 -33.34
N PRO A 22 25.47 46.81 -34.41
CA PRO A 22 26.09 48.13 -34.27
C PRO A 22 25.13 49.11 -33.57
N GLY A 23 25.53 49.62 -32.40
CA GLY A 23 24.79 50.61 -31.62
C GLY A 23 24.18 50.09 -30.31
N VAL A 24 24.26 48.79 -30.02
CA VAL A 24 23.79 48.23 -28.73
C VAL A 24 25.01 47.92 -27.84
N PRO A 25 25.12 48.50 -26.63
CA PRO A 25 26.22 48.19 -25.72
C PRO A 25 26.22 46.69 -25.35
N ALA A 26 27.38 46.03 -25.49
CA ALA A 26 27.54 44.59 -25.27
C ALA A 26 27.00 44.11 -23.90
N GLY A 27 27.09 44.94 -22.87
CA GLY A 27 26.58 44.66 -21.53
C GLY A 27 25.06 44.46 -21.47
N TRP A 28 24.28 45.19 -22.28
CA TRP A 28 22.82 45.05 -22.32
C TRP A 28 22.39 43.74 -23.01
N LEU A 29 23.10 43.32 -24.06
CA LEU A 29 22.87 42.03 -24.71
C LEU A 29 23.21 40.87 -23.76
N ALA A 30 24.36 40.94 -23.09
CA ALA A 30 24.75 39.94 -22.09
C ALA A 30 23.75 39.88 -20.91
N ALA A 31 23.29 41.04 -20.41
CA ALA A 31 22.28 41.11 -19.36
C ALA A 31 20.93 40.53 -19.81
N ALA A 32 20.47 40.85 -21.02
CA ALA A 32 19.21 40.32 -21.55
C ALA A 32 19.26 38.80 -21.77
N LEU A 33 20.37 38.29 -22.33
CA LEU A 33 20.56 36.85 -22.54
C LEU A 33 20.66 36.09 -21.22
N THR A 34 21.43 36.60 -20.24
CA THR A 34 21.57 35.98 -18.92
C THR A 34 20.25 35.99 -18.15
N LEU A 35 19.49 37.09 -18.19
CA LEU A 35 18.17 37.16 -17.58
C LEU A 35 17.19 36.16 -18.23
N THR A 36 17.18 36.08 -19.55
CA THR A 36 16.31 35.14 -20.29
C THR A 36 16.67 33.69 -19.97
N ALA A 37 17.97 33.37 -19.91
CA ALA A 37 18.46 32.04 -19.52
C ALA A 37 18.10 31.71 -18.05
N ALA A 38 18.21 32.67 -17.13
CA ALA A 38 17.84 32.48 -15.74
C ALA A 38 16.33 32.23 -15.56
N VAL A 39 15.48 33.01 -16.25
CA VAL A 39 14.01 32.87 -16.18
C VAL A 39 13.58 31.51 -16.76
N THR A 40 14.14 31.11 -17.89
CA THR A 40 13.84 29.80 -18.50
C THR A 40 14.31 28.64 -17.63
N ALA A 41 15.51 28.72 -17.05
CA ALA A 41 15.99 27.71 -16.11
C ALA A 41 15.09 27.62 -14.86
N ALA A 42 14.64 28.75 -14.32
CA ALA A 42 13.72 28.79 -13.18
C ALA A 42 12.36 28.18 -13.53
N ALA A 43 11.80 28.51 -14.70
CA ALA A 43 10.53 27.95 -15.19
C ALA A 43 10.63 26.43 -15.39
N VAL A 44 11.67 25.94 -16.06
CA VAL A 44 11.92 24.50 -16.26
C VAL A 44 12.08 23.81 -14.91
N THR A 45 12.86 24.38 -13.99
CA THR A 45 13.03 23.81 -12.64
C THR A 45 11.70 23.76 -11.89
N GLY A 46 10.90 24.82 -11.95
CA GLY A 46 9.57 24.89 -11.36
C GLY A 46 8.64 23.81 -11.91
N VAL A 47 8.59 23.65 -13.24
CA VAL A 47 7.81 22.60 -13.91
C VAL A 47 8.31 21.21 -13.52
N VAL A 48 9.62 20.98 -13.51
CA VAL A 48 10.20 19.69 -13.11
C VAL A 48 9.87 19.36 -11.66
N LEU A 49 9.97 20.32 -10.74
CA LEU A 49 9.61 20.13 -9.34
C LEU A 49 8.11 19.91 -9.16
N LEU A 50 7.27 20.64 -9.90
CA LEU A 50 5.82 20.47 -9.90
C LEU A 50 5.44 19.09 -10.42
N VAL A 51 5.98 18.68 -11.57
CA VAL A 51 5.78 17.34 -12.13
C VAL A 51 6.30 16.26 -11.17
N ARG A 52 7.43 16.48 -10.49
CA ARG A 52 7.93 15.54 -9.48
C ARG A 52 7.06 15.46 -8.23
N ARG A 53 6.39 16.55 -7.84
CA ARG A 53 5.43 16.57 -6.72
C ARG A 53 4.09 15.96 -7.09
N LEU A 54 3.61 16.22 -8.30
CA LEU A 54 2.31 15.76 -8.80
C LEU A 54 2.37 14.34 -9.35
N ARG A 55 3.53 13.87 -9.82
CA ARG A 55 3.68 12.46 -10.21
C ARG A 55 3.53 11.61 -8.96
N PRO A 56 2.56 10.67 -8.93
CA PRO A 56 2.46 9.74 -7.83
C PRO A 56 3.81 9.05 -7.66
N ARG A 57 4.30 8.97 -6.42
CA ARG A 57 5.53 8.25 -6.09
C ARG A 57 5.38 6.85 -6.67
N ARG A 58 6.05 6.58 -7.80
CA ARG A 58 6.15 5.23 -8.37
C ARG A 58 6.73 4.37 -7.27
N GLN A 59 5.88 3.51 -6.70
CA GLN A 59 6.31 2.58 -5.68
C GLN A 59 7.38 1.70 -6.31
N ARG A 60 8.53 1.60 -5.63
CA ARG A 60 9.67 0.80 -6.06
C ARG A 60 9.29 -0.67 -5.92
N GLY A 61 8.76 -1.23 -6.99
CA GLY A 61 8.49 -2.66 -7.13
C GLY A 61 7.91 -2.90 -8.51
N GLY A 62 8.55 -3.76 -9.31
CA GLY A 62 8.19 -4.04 -10.71
C GLY A 62 6.88 -4.81 -10.92
N TRP A 63 5.97 -4.75 -9.96
CA TRP A 63 4.63 -5.33 -10.04
C TRP A 63 3.69 -4.15 -10.27
N ALA A 64 3.15 -4.08 -11.48
CA ALA A 64 2.30 -2.98 -11.88
C ALA A 64 0.92 -3.12 -11.22
N LEU A 65 0.72 -2.48 -10.07
CA LEU A 65 -0.60 -1.89 -9.74
C LEU A 65 -1.00 -0.78 -10.73
N ALA A 66 -0.17 -0.52 -11.75
CA ALA A 66 -0.40 0.50 -12.76
C ALA A 66 -1.45 0.09 -13.81
N ASP A 67 -2.28 -0.92 -13.52
CA ASP A 67 -3.52 -1.11 -14.26
C ASP A 67 -4.57 -0.19 -13.63
N PRO A 68 -5.11 0.81 -14.36
CA PRO A 68 -6.09 1.75 -13.83
C PRO A 68 -7.36 1.10 -13.26
N SER A 69 -7.54 -0.20 -13.51
CA SER A 69 -8.67 -1.00 -13.04
C SER A 69 -8.51 -1.56 -11.62
N LEU A 70 -7.31 -1.50 -11.03
CA LEU A 70 -7.07 -1.98 -9.67
C LEU A 70 -7.28 -0.88 -8.63
N ALA A 71 -7.86 -1.27 -7.49
CA ALA A 71 -8.10 -0.37 -6.38
C ALA A 71 -6.78 0.17 -5.82
N ASP A 72 -6.75 1.47 -5.55
CA ASP A 72 -5.57 2.12 -4.96
C ASP A 72 -5.66 2.19 -3.42
N ALA A 73 -4.65 2.80 -2.79
CA ALA A 73 -4.62 2.94 -1.34
C ALA A 73 -5.75 3.82 -0.78
N ARG A 74 -6.33 4.71 -1.60
CA ARG A 74 -7.46 5.56 -1.19
C ARG A 74 -8.76 4.77 -1.26
N ASP A 75 -8.95 3.97 -2.31
CA ASP A 75 -10.11 3.08 -2.44
C ASP A 75 -10.17 2.07 -1.28
N LEU A 76 -8.99 1.60 -0.84
CA LEU A 76 -8.85 0.63 0.24
C LEU A 76 -8.54 1.29 1.59
N ALA A 77 -8.77 2.60 1.75
CA ALA A 77 -8.40 3.35 2.95
C ALA A 77 -8.95 2.72 4.25
N THR A 78 -10.15 2.13 4.19
CA THR A 78 -10.79 1.45 5.32
C THR A 78 -10.07 0.16 5.75
N LEU A 79 -9.37 -0.50 4.83
CA LEU A 79 -8.61 -1.73 5.07
C LEU A 79 -7.15 -1.44 5.46
N THR A 80 -6.64 -0.22 5.20
CA THR A 80 -5.30 0.18 5.65
C THR A 80 -5.19 0.21 7.17
N PRO A 81 -3.98 0.24 7.77
CA PRO A 81 -3.82 0.20 9.23
C PRO A 81 -4.57 1.30 9.96
N THR A 82 -4.67 2.49 9.36
CA THR A 82 -5.39 3.63 9.93
C THR A 82 -6.90 3.40 9.91
N GLY A 83 -7.47 2.97 8.78
CA GLY A 83 -8.89 2.64 8.65
C GLY A 83 -9.29 1.48 9.54
N ALA A 84 -8.51 0.40 9.53
CA ALA A 84 -8.71 -0.78 10.36
C ALA A 84 -8.66 -0.44 11.86
N THR A 85 -7.71 0.40 12.29
CA THR A 85 -7.65 0.89 13.69
C THR A 85 -8.91 1.66 14.08
N ALA A 86 -9.43 2.52 13.19
CA ALA A 86 -10.64 3.27 13.46
C ALA A 86 -11.86 2.34 13.59
N ARG A 87 -12.02 1.37 12.68
CA ARG A 87 -13.10 0.38 12.75
C ARG A 87 -13.00 -0.51 13.98
N ALA A 88 -11.81 -1.01 14.30
CA ALA A 88 -11.57 -1.83 15.49
C ALA A 88 -11.97 -1.09 16.78
N ARG A 89 -11.61 0.21 16.92
CA ARG A 89 -12.01 1.02 18.07
C ARG A 89 -13.52 1.27 18.14
N ALA A 90 -14.18 1.41 16.99
CA ALA A 90 -15.63 1.57 16.94
C ALA A 90 -16.36 0.29 17.38
N LEU A 91 -15.85 -0.88 16.99
CA LEU A 91 -16.45 -2.19 17.31
C LEU A 91 -16.10 -2.68 18.72
N ARG A 92 -14.91 -2.34 19.22
CA ARG A 92 -14.39 -2.77 20.52
C ARG A 92 -14.04 -1.54 21.36
N PRO A 93 -15.01 -0.97 22.12
CA PRO A 93 -14.78 0.21 22.96
C PRO A 93 -13.62 0.08 23.94
N SER A 94 -13.28 -1.14 24.36
CA SER A 94 -12.11 -1.43 25.21
C SER A 94 -10.76 -1.07 24.56
N LEU A 95 -10.71 -0.92 23.22
CA LEU A 95 -9.52 -0.49 22.48
C LEU A 95 -9.41 1.03 22.32
N ALA A 96 -10.49 1.79 22.56
CA ALA A 96 -10.50 3.24 22.42
C ALA A 96 -9.45 3.98 23.28
N PRO A 97 -9.19 3.61 24.56
CA PRO A 97 -8.20 4.31 25.38
C PRO A 97 -6.74 3.99 25.00
N LEU A 98 -6.48 2.98 24.17
CA LEU A 98 -5.13 2.56 23.82
C LEU A 98 -4.51 3.54 22.83
N SER A 99 -3.34 4.09 23.16
CA SER A 99 -2.61 5.03 22.28
C SER A 99 -2.13 4.36 20.98
N ARG A 100 -1.77 3.08 21.04
CA ARG A 100 -1.36 2.26 19.90
C ARG A 100 -2.03 0.90 19.99
N LEU A 101 -2.71 0.48 18.92
CA LEU A 101 -3.25 -0.87 18.78
C LEU A 101 -2.17 -1.81 18.22
N ALA A 102 -2.10 -3.02 18.76
CA ALA A 102 -1.33 -4.11 18.17
C ALA A 102 -1.91 -4.49 16.79
N ALA A 103 -1.12 -5.14 15.93
CA ALA A 103 -1.59 -5.53 14.61
C ALA A 103 -2.78 -6.51 14.67
N ALA A 104 -2.74 -7.46 15.61
CA ALA A 104 -3.82 -8.43 15.84
C ALA A 104 -5.14 -7.80 16.30
N ASP A 105 -5.09 -6.60 16.90
CA ASP A 105 -6.31 -5.89 17.35
C ASP A 105 -6.96 -5.04 16.27
N ARG A 106 -6.39 -5.00 15.05
CA ARG A 106 -6.94 -4.21 13.94
C ARG A 106 -7.96 -4.98 13.10
N GLY A 107 -8.13 -6.27 13.38
CA GLY A 107 -8.90 -7.22 12.57
C GLY A 107 -8.00 -8.27 11.94
N TRP A 108 -8.53 -9.02 10.97
CA TRP A 108 -7.83 -10.15 10.36
C TRP A 108 -6.97 -9.71 9.15
N PRO A 109 -5.73 -10.20 9.02
CA PRO A 109 -4.85 -9.81 7.93
C PRO A 109 -5.33 -10.38 6.58
N ILE A 110 -5.49 -9.53 5.57
CA ILE A 110 -5.80 -9.93 4.20
C ILE A 110 -4.51 -10.20 3.42
N GLY A 111 -3.50 -9.36 3.64
CA GLY A 111 -2.24 -9.34 2.90
C GLY A 111 -1.75 -7.91 2.72
N ASP A 112 -0.80 -7.69 1.83
CA ASP A 112 -0.32 -6.34 1.51
C ASP A 112 -0.94 -5.85 0.20
N LEU A 113 -1.28 -4.56 0.14
CA LEU A 113 -1.72 -3.91 -1.12
C LEU A 113 -0.68 -4.11 -2.23
N THR A 114 0.58 -4.18 -1.83
CA THR A 114 1.76 -4.28 -2.68
C THR A 114 2.69 -5.26 -2.01
N PRO A 115 3.46 -6.11 -2.73
CA PRO A 115 4.51 -6.92 -2.10
C PRO A 115 5.40 -6.05 -1.20
N GLY A 116 5.32 -6.25 0.12
CA GLY A 116 6.06 -5.50 1.14
C GLY A 116 5.63 -4.04 1.37
N GLY A 117 4.44 -3.63 0.93
CA GLY A 117 3.93 -2.28 1.19
C GLY A 117 2.92 -2.21 2.32
N THR A 118 1.78 -1.57 2.04
CA THR A 118 0.79 -1.28 3.09
C THR A 118 0.01 -2.55 3.43
N PRO A 119 0.05 -3.04 4.68
CA PRO A 119 -0.74 -4.19 5.09
C PRO A 119 -2.22 -3.80 5.14
N LEU A 120 -3.06 -4.72 4.69
CA LEU A 120 -4.50 -4.60 4.64
C LEU A 120 -5.14 -5.57 5.65
N TYR A 121 -6.15 -5.08 6.34
CA TYR A 121 -6.88 -5.79 7.38
C TYR A 121 -8.37 -5.74 7.07
N GLY A 122 -9.03 -6.89 7.14
CA GLY A 122 -10.48 -6.96 7.19
C GLY A 122 -10.96 -6.72 8.62
N SER A 123 -12.07 -6.01 8.75
CA SER A 123 -12.70 -5.78 10.06
C SER A 123 -13.29 -7.08 10.62
N ASP A 124 -13.44 -7.17 11.94
CA ASP A 124 -14.09 -8.31 12.61
C ASP A 124 -15.57 -8.46 12.21
N GLU A 125 -16.20 -7.41 11.70
CA GLU A 125 -17.57 -7.42 11.17
C GLU A 125 -17.65 -7.67 9.65
N ASP A 126 -16.52 -7.63 8.93
CA ASP A 126 -16.51 -7.76 7.49
C ASP A 126 -16.73 -9.22 7.07
N VAL A 127 -17.51 -9.42 6.02
CA VAL A 127 -17.76 -10.74 5.42
C VAL A 127 -16.87 -10.91 4.20
N ALA A 128 -16.16 -12.03 4.12
CA ALA A 128 -15.27 -12.35 3.01
C ALA A 128 -15.56 -13.73 2.41
N VAL A 129 -15.34 -13.84 1.11
CA VAL A 129 -15.35 -15.11 0.38
C VAL A 129 -13.98 -15.31 -0.25
N ALA A 130 -13.28 -16.38 0.14
CA ALA A 130 -12.00 -16.76 -0.43
C ALA A 130 -12.19 -17.88 -1.47
N VAL A 131 -11.99 -17.53 -2.75
CA VAL A 131 -12.00 -18.51 -3.85
C VAL A 131 -10.58 -18.98 -4.08
N MET A 132 -10.31 -20.25 -3.75
CA MET A 132 -8.96 -20.83 -3.79
C MET A 132 -8.97 -22.19 -4.45
N ALA A 133 -7.93 -22.48 -5.23
CA ALA A 133 -7.73 -23.79 -5.82
C ALA A 133 -7.53 -24.88 -4.74
N PRO A 134 -7.83 -26.15 -5.03
CA PRO A 134 -7.44 -27.25 -4.16
C PRO A 134 -5.94 -27.22 -3.85
N ARG A 135 -5.56 -27.48 -2.59
CA ARG A 135 -4.17 -27.46 -2.09
C ARG A 135 -3.49 -26.07 -2.07
N ALA A 136 -4.22 -24.98 -2.32
CA ALA A 136 -3.70 -23.61 -2.20
C ALA A 136 -3.57 -23.11 -0.73
N GLY A 137 -3.74 -24.00 0.25
CA GLY A 137 -3.56 -23.65 1.66
C GLY A 137 -4.74 -22.91 2.30
N LYS A 138 -5.97 -22.97 1.75
CA LYS A 138 -7.16 -22.29 2.32
C LYS A 138 -7.34 -22.44 3.83
N THR A 139 -7.02 -23.62 4.37
CA THR A 139 -7.11 -23.91 5.79
C THR A 139 -5.98 -23.20 6.55
N THR A 140 -4.73 -23.47 6.17
CA THR A 140 -3.53 -22.98 6.87
C THR A 140 -3.31 -21.49 6.72
N ALA A 141 -3.54 -20.93 5.52
CA ALA A 141 -3.26 -19.54 5.20
C ALA A 141 -4.38 -18.57 5.61
N LEU A 142 -5.63 -19.03 5.71
CA LEU A 142 -6.78 -18.19 6.06
C LEU A 142 -7.51 -18.66 7.31
N ALA A 143 -8.06 -19.88 7.30
CA ALA A 143 -8.95 -20.31 8.38
C ALA A 143 -8.25 -20.39 9.74
N VAL A 144 -7.06 -20.99 9.80
CA VAL A 144 -6.27 -21.11 11.04
C VAL A 144 -5.95 -19.75 11.66
N PRO A 145 -5.28 -18.80 10.96
CA PRO A 145 -4.95 -17.51 11.57
C PRO A 145 -6.20 -16.73 11.98
N VAL A 146 -7.26 -16.71 11.16
CA VAL A 146 -8.52 -16.03 11.51
C VAL A 146 -9.12 -16.60 12.81
N ILE A 147 -9.14 -17.92 12.98
CA ILE A 147 -9.66 -18.55 14.21
C ILE A 147 -8.78 -18.22 15.43
N LEU A 148 -7.46 -18.29 15.27
CA LEU A 148 -6.51 -18.08 16.37
C LEU A 148 -6.45 -16.62 16.82
N ASP A 149 -6.60 -15.68 15.88
CA ASP A 149 -6.54 -14.24 16.15
C ASP A 149 -7.91 -13.64 16.50
N ALA A 150 -9.00 -14.38 16.30
CA ALA A 150 -10.34 -13.90 16.62
C ALA A 150 -10.44 -13.42 18.08
N PRO A 151 -10.90 -12.17 18.32
CA PRO A 151 -10.92 -11.57 19.65
C PRO A 151 -12.00 -12.17 20.57
N GLY A 152 -12.95 -12.94 20.02
CA GLY A 152 -14.09 -13.50 20.72
C GLY A 152 -14.33 -14.97 20.40
N ALA A 153 -15.57 -15.42 20.63
CA ALA A 153 -15.99 -16.77 20.30
C ALA A 153 -15.97 -17.02 18.77
N VAL A 154 -15.69 -18.26 18.38
CA VAL A 154 -15.60 -18.66 16.96
C VAL A 154 -16.41 -19.92 16.75
N VAL A 155 -17.22 -19.93 15.70
CA VAL A 155 -17.87 -21.12 15.17
C VAL A 155 -17.21 -21.42 13.83
N ALA A 156 -16.58 -22.58 13.71
CA ALA A 156 -15.91 -23.01 12.49
C ALA A 156 -16.48 -24.34 12.03
N THR A 157 -16.83 -24.42 10.74
CA THR A 157 -17.29 -25.65 10.10
C THR A 157 -16.28 -26.08 9.04
N ALA A 158 -15.85 -27.34 9.10
CA ALA A 158 -14.94 -27.89 8.11
C ALA A 158 -15.30 -29.36 7.82
N ASN A 159 -15.12 -29.76 6.57
CA ASN A 159 -15.35 -31.15 6.14
C ASN A 159 -14.19 -32.10 6.52
N LYS A 160 -13.10 -31.57 7.08
CA LYS A 160 -11.92 -32.33 7.50
C LYS A 160 -11.49 -31.88 8.90
N ALA A 161 -10.99 -32.83 9.68
CA ALA A 161 -10.55 -32.61 11.06
C ALA A 161 -9.33 -31.69 11.20
N ASP A 162 -8.55 -31.51 10.12
CA ASP A 162 -7.30 -30.73 10.12
C ASP A 162 -7.44 -29.32 10.73
N LEU A 163 -8.59 -28.67 10.52
CA LEU A 163 -8.82 -27.30 11.03
C LEU A 163 -8.85 -27.28 12.56
N TRP A 164 -9.75 -28.06 13.17
CA TRP A 164 -9.90 -28.05 14.62
C TRP A 164 -8.69 -28.71 15.31
N ALA A 165 -8.10 -29.74 14.71
CA ALA A 165 -6.90 -30.37 15.25
C ALA A 165 -5.73 -29.36 15.37
N THR A 166 -5.66 -28.40 14.45
CA THR A 166 -4.62 -27.35 14.47
C THR A 166 -4.96 -26.21 15.44
N THR A 167 -6.24 -25.87 15.62
CA THR A 167 -6.63 -24.67 16.39
C THR A 167 -7.09 -24.95 17.83
N ALA A 168 -7.57 -26.16 18.13
CA ALA A 168 -8.28 -26.44 19.38
C ALA A 168 -7.41 -26.24 20.62
N ALA A 169 -6.17 -26.76 20.62
CA ALA A 169 -5.27 -26.63 21.77
C ALA A 169 -4.96 -25.16 22.08
N LEU A 170 -4.62 -24.36 21.06
CA LEU A 170 -4.32 -22.93 21.22
C LEU A 170 -5.54 -22.10 21.62
N ARG A 171 -6.74 -22.47 21.15
CA ARG A 171 -7.99 -21.82 21.57
C ARG A 171 -8.39 -22.22 22.99
N ALA A 172 -8.05 -23.43 23.43
CA ALA A 172 -8.29 -23.89 24.80
C ALA A 172 -7.54 -23.06 25.85
N GLU A 173 -6.41 -22.45 25.48
CA GLU A 173 -5.69 -21.50 26.35
C GLU A 173 -6.49 -20.22 26.63
N ARG A 174 -7.44 -19.85 25.76
CA ARG A 174 -8.23 -18.61 25.87
C ARG A 174 -9.67 -18.84 26.28
N GLY A 175 -10.17 -20.07 26.24
CA GLY A 175 -11.55 -20.37 26.55
C GLY A 175 -11.93 -21.82 26.29
N ARG A 176 -13.22 -22.13 26.40
CA ARG A 176 -13.72 -23.48 26.20
C ARG A 176 -13.80 -23.83 24.72
N VAL A 177 -13.47 -25.08 24.38
CA VAL A 177 -13.57 -25.61 23.03
C VAL A 177 -14.53 -26.80 23.03
N TRP A 178 -15.45 -26.78 22.08
CA TRP A 178 -16.36 -27.90 21.79
C TRP A 178 -16.09 -28.38 20.36
N VAL A 179 -16.10 -29.69 20.16
CA VAL A 179 -15.92 -30.30 18.84
C VAL A 179 -17.09 -31.23 18.58
N PHE A 180 -17.77 -31.01 17.48
CA PHE A 180 -18.81 -31.89 16.97
C PHE A 180 -18.32 -32.49 15.64
N ASP A 181 -18.00 -33.79 15.64
CA ASP A 181 -17.65 -34.55 14.45
C ASP A 181 -18.69 -35.67 14.21
N PRO A 182 -19.70 -35.45 13.36
CA PRO A 182 -20.70 -36.47 13.06
C PRO A 182 -20.13 -37.63 12.23
N SER A 183 -18.94 -37.48 11.63
CA SER A 183 -18.31 -38.51 10.79
C SER A 183 -17.52 -39.55 11.58
N GLY A 184 -17.26 -39.30 12.87
CA GLY A 184 -16.57 -40.24 13.77
C GLY A 184 -15.11 -40.48 13.40
N SER A 185 -14.43 -39.50 12.78
CA SER A 185 -13.04 -39.68 12.38
C SER A 185 -12.13 -39.85 13.62
N PRO A 186 -11.18 -40.81 13.62
CA PRO A 186 -10.31 -41.06 14.77
C PRO A 186 -9.26 -39.95 14.87
N THR A 187 -9.66 -38.79 15.37
CA THR A 187 -8.78 -37.65 15.66
C THR A 187 -8.85 -37.32 17.15
N PRO A 188 -7.70 -37.04 17.80
CA PRO A 188 -7.63 -36.91 19.25
C PRO A 188 -8.44 -35.70 19.74
N HIS A 189 -9.46 -35.94 20.57
CA HIS A 189 -10.34 -34.91 21.11
C HIS A 189 -9.57 -33.95 22.03
N PRO A 190 -9.88 -32.65 22.04
CA PRO A 190 -9.16 -31.70 22.90
C PRO A 190 -9.39 -32.04 24.38
N PRO A 191 -8.35 -31.97 25.22
CA PRO A 191 -8.48 -32.24 26.64
C PRO A 191 -9.44 -31.22 27.28
N GLY A 192 -10.49 -31.71 27.95
CA GLY A 192 -11.48 -30.89 28.65
C GLY A 192 -12.72 -30.46 27.85
N GLY A 193 -12.87 -30.93 26.60
CA GLY A 193 -14.09 -30.73 25.83
C GLY A 193 -15.22 -31.63 26.33
N GLY A 194 -16.25 -31.05 26.93
CA GLY A 194 -17.51 -31.77 27.14
C GLY A 194 -18.12 -32.12 25.78
N THR A 195 -18.41 -33.39 25.56
CA THR A 195 -19.39 -33.78 24.54
C THR A 195 -20.72 -33.12 24.89
N PRO A 196 -21.43 -32.50 23.92
CA PRO A 196 -22.78 -32.01 24.18
C PRO A 196 -23.69 -33.12 24.68
#